data_AF-A0A6I1JPD2-F1
#
_entry.id   AF-A0A6I1JPD2-F1
#
_cell.length_a   1.000
_cell.length_b   1.000
_cell.length_c   1.000
_cell.angle_alpha   90.00
_cell.angle_beta   90.00
_cell.angle_gamma   90.00
#
_symmetry.space_group_name_H-M   'P 1'
#
loop_
_entity.id
_entity.type
_entity.pdbx_description
1 polymer ?
#
loop_
_entity_poly.entity_id
_entity_poly.type
_entity_poly.pdbx_seq_one_letter_code
_entity_poly.pdbx_strand_id
1 'polypeptide(L)'
;ASLIGSGWPLVPPGILTDAAAILRRGGAREVVVMPTADGGYGLIGVTSNAAAPLFARMDWNTPVVLTETLRRAQGHGLTVHCLPEQHDIDDADDLPWLRDALATSPEAAPATRAALARLDGIARDG
;
A
#
# COMPACT_ATOMS: atom_id res chain seq x y z
N ALA A 1 6.53 -13.33 -6.21
CA ALA A 1 7.13 -12.63 -5.05
C ALA A 1 6.28 -11.40 -4.75
N SER A 2 6.25 -10.96 -3.50
CA SER A 2 5.51 -9.76 -3.11
C SER A 2 6.39 -8.86 -2.25
N LEU A 3 6.23 -7.55 -2.41
CA LEU A 3 6.83 -6.50 -1.60
C LEU A 3 5.70 -5.67 -1.00
N ILE A 4 5.83 -5.31 0.28
CA ILE A 4 4.96 -4.35 0.97
C ILE A 4 5.85 -3.39 1.77
N GLY A 5 5.52 -2.10 1.78
CA GLY A 5 6.18 -1.16 2.70
C GLY A 5 5.51 -1.16 4.09
N SER A 6 5.95 -0.28 4.98
CA SER A 6 5.54 -0.31 6.41
C SER A 6 4.67 0.85 6.88
N GLY A 7 4.33 1.80 6.00
CA GLY A 7 3.63 3.05 6.36
C GLY A 7 2.12 2.92 6.65
N TRP A 8 1.56 1.71 6.62
CA TRP A 8 0.11 1.48 6.69
C TRP A 8 -0.31 0.75 7.97
N PRO A 9 -0.39 1.44 9.13
CA PRO A 9 -0.73 0.82 10.41
C PRO A 9 -2.14 0.21 10.41
N LEU A 10 -3.04 0.70 9.56
CA LEU A 10 -4.44 0.27 9.45
C LEU A 10 -4.69 -0.69 8.30
N VAL A 11 -3.63 -1.19 7.65
CA VAL A 11 -3.79 -2.14 6.55
C VAL A 11 -4.59 -3.38 6.99
N PRO A 12 -5.62 -3.80 6.24
CA PRO A 12 -6.40 -4.98 6.61
C PRO A 12 -5.53 -6.23 6.70
N PRO A 13 -5.68 -7.07 7.75
CA PRO A 13 -4.90 -8.30 7.91
C PRO A 13 -5.01 -9.27 6.71
N GLY A 14 -6.15 -9.20 5.99
CA GLY A 14 -6.41 -10.01 4.80
C GLY A 14 -5.56 -9.65 3.58
N ILE A 15 -5.00 -8.43 3.51
CA ILE A 15 -4.47 -7.90 2.24
C ILE A 15 -3.34 -8.76 1.65
N LEU A 16 -2.46 -9.28 2.51
CA LEU A 16 -1.36 -10.16 2.10
C LEU A 16 -1.87 -11.53 1.68
N THR A 17 -2.92 -12.02 2.33
CA THR A 17 -3.55 -13.30 2.01
C THR A 17 -4.28 -13.22 0.68
N ASP A 18 -5.00 -12.12 0.42
CA ASP A 18 -5.69 -11.85 -0.84
C ASP A 18 -4.68 -11.72 -1.99
N ALA A 19 -3.63 -10.92 -1.80
CA ALA A 19 -2.54 -10.78 -2.76
C ALA A 19 -1.91 -12.15 -3.09
N ALA A 20 -1.59 -12.95 -2.07
CA ALA A 20 -1.02 -14.27 -2.27
C ALA A 20 -1.99 -15.24 -2.97
N ALA A 21 -3.27 -15.18 -2.65
CA ALA A 21 -4.30 -16.01 -3.29
C ALA A 21 -4.45 -15.70 -4.78
N ILE A 22 -4.47 -14.41 -5.14
CA ILE A 22 -4.52 -13.95 -6.53
C ILE A 22 -3.33 -14.49 -7.32
N LEU A 23 -2.11 -14.25 -6.83
CA LEU A 23 -0.87 -14.68 -7.50
C LEU A 23 -0.77 -16.20 -7.66
N ARG A 24 -1.30 -16.97 -6.72
CA ARG A 24 -1.30 -18.44 -6.79
C ARG A 24 -2.32 -18.98 -7.78
N ARG A 25 -3.45 -18.29 -7.98
CA ARG A 25 -4.56 -18.75 -8.82
C ARG A 25 -4.40 -18.37 -10.29
N GLY A 26 -3.91 -17.18 -10.59
CA GLY A 26 -3.96 -16.64 -11.96
C GLY A 26 -2.81 -17.06 -12.89
N GLY A 27 -1.83 -17.82 -12.42
CA GLY A 27 -0.76 -18.37 -13.27
C GLY A 27 0.44 -17.43 -13.41
N ALA A 28 1.15 -17.50 -14.54
CA ALA A 28 2.49 -16.89 -14.66
C ALA A 28 2.51 -15.38 -15.00
N ARG A 29 1.37 -14.72 -15.13
CA ARG A 29 1.25 -13.33 -15.66
C ARG A 29 0.47 -12.38 -14.74
N GLU A 30 0.41 -12.71 -13.46
CA GLU A 30 -0.39 -11.97 -12.49
C GLU A 30 0.42 -10.88 -11.82
N VAL A 31 -0.21 -9.72 -11.69
CA VAL A 31 0.25 -8.56 -10.94
C VAL A 31 -0.86 -8.19 -9.97
N VAL A 32 -0.54 -7.99 -8.71
CA VAL A 32 -1.45 -7.43 -7.71
C VAL A 32 -0.83 -6.16 -7.16
N VAL A 33 -1.63 -5.10 -7.04
CA VAL A 33 -1.20 -3.82 -6.45
C VAL A 33 -2.17 -3.37 -5.38
N MET A 34 -1.65 -2.72 -4.35
CA MET A 34 -2.42 -1.96 -3.36
C MET A 34 -2.08 -0.48 -3.58
N PRO A 35 -2.97 0.28 -4.24
CA PRO A 35 -2.76 1.69 -4.50
C PRO A 35 -2.61 2.51 -3.21
N THR A 36 -1.94 3.64 -3.35
CA THR A 36 -1.84 4.71 -2.34
C THR A 36 -2.41 5.99 -2.94
N ALA A 37 -2.95 6.86 -2.09
CA ALA A 37 -3.64 8.08 -2.54
C ALA A 37 -2.72 9.08 -3.25
N ASP A 38 -1.40 8.99 -3.01
CA ASP A 38 -0.35 9.82 -3.62
C ASP A 38 -0.01 9.43 -5.08
N GLY A 39 -0.60 8.36 -5.61
CA GLY A 39 -0.36 7.85 -6.97
C GLY A 39 0.70 6.74 -7.06
N GLY A 40 1.17 6.24 -5.92
CA GLY A 40 2.02 5.06 -5.81
C GLY A 40 1.27 3.74 -5.55
N TYR A 41 2.00 2.81 -4.95
CA TYR A 41 1.42 1.61 -4.36
C TYR A 41 2.25 1.15 -3.16
N GLY A 42 1.58 0.77 -2.07
CA GLY A 42 2.23 0.27 -0.85
C GLY A 42 2.52 -1.23 -0.88
N LEU A 43 1.83 -1.97 -1.77
CA LEU A 43 2.10 -3.38 -2.05
C LEU A 43 2.13 -3.60 -3.56
N ILE A 44 3.09 -4.40 -4.01
CA ILE A 44 3.09 -5.03 -5.32
C ILE A 44 3.47 -6.50 -5.21
N GLY A 45 2.69 -7.35 -5.85
CA GLY A 45 2.94 -8.76 -6.01
C GLY A 45 3.02 -9.12 -7.48
N VAL A 46 4.02 -9.90 -7.85
CA VAL A 46 4.26 -10.30 -9.25
C VAL A 46 4.67 -11.76 -9.34
N THR A 47 4.24 -12.43 -10.40
CA THR A 47 4.81 -13.71 -10.82
C THR A 47 6.19 -13.48 -11.45
N SER A 48 7.10 -14.46 -11.37
CA SER A 48 8.53 -14.27 -11.68
C SER A 48 8.82 -13.67 -13.06
N ASN A 49 8.01 -13.99 -14.07
CA ASN A 49 8.20 -13.52 -15.45
C ASN A 49 7.63 -12.10 -15.69
N ALA A 50 6.86 -11.57 -14.74
CA ALA A 50 6.19 -10.27 -14.85
C ALA A 50 7.03 -9.10 -14.31
N ALA A 51 8.03 -9.35 -13.46
CA ALA A 51 8.71 -8.32 -12.68
C ALA A 51 9.61 -7.36 -13.49
N ALA A 52 10.51 -7.92 -14.31
CA ALA A 52 11.54 -7.15 -15.01
C ALA A 52 11.00 -6.03 -15.91
N PRO A 53 9.99 -6.25 -16.78
CA PRO A 53 9.47 -5.19 -17.65
C PRO A 53 8.74 -4.06 -16.90
N LEU A 54 8.17 -4.34 -15.73
CA LEU A 54 7.43 -3.34 -14.96
C LEU A 54 8.37 -2.28 -14.37
N PHE A 55 9.50 -2.69 -13.82
CA PHE A 55 10.35 -1.81 -13.01
C PHE A 55 11.51 -1.14 -13.77
N ALA A 56 11.72 -1.49 -15.04
CA ALA A 56 12.83 -0.97 -15.83
C ALA A 56 12.71 0.54 -16.07
N ARG A 57 13.65 1.37 -15.59
CA ARG A 57 13.61 2.84 -15.75
C ARG A 57 12.28 3.44 -15.25
N MET A 58 11.88 3.06 -14.05
CA MET A 58 10.75 3.69 -13.35
C MET A 58 11.19 5.00 -12.71
N ASP A 59 10.34 6.02 -12.78
CA ASP A 59 10.55 7.29 -12.07
C ASP A 59 9.93 7.19 -10.68
N TRP A 60 10.68 6.58 -9.76
CA TRP A 60 10.22 6.30 -8.40
C TRP A 60 9.98 7.59 -7.60
N ASN A 61 9.13 7.50 -6.56
CA ASN A 61 8.78 8.62 -5.70
C ASN A 61 8.06 9.76 -6.44
N THR A 62 7.22 9.39 -7.41
CA THR A 62 6.38 10.32 -8.17
C THR A 62 4.93 9.84 -8.21
N PRO A 63 3.95 10.74 -8.38
CA PRO A 63 2.53 10.36 -8.46
C PRO A 63 2.15 9.52 -9.70
N VAL A 64 3.09 9.30 -10.63
CA VAL A 64 2.82 8.56 -11.86
C VAL A 64 3.21 7.09 -11.77
N VAL A 65 3.81 6.64 -10.65
CA VAL A 65 4.33 5.27 -10.49
C VAL A 65 3.23 4.23 -10.71
N LEU A 66 2.04 4.40 -10.14
CA LEU A 66 0.93 3.46 -10.34
C LEU A 66 0.50 3.44 -11.80
N THR A 67 0.22 4.60 -12.38
CA THR A 67 -0.26 4.70 -13.77
C THR A 67 0.75 4.10 -14.75
N GLU A 68 2.04 4.39 -14.58
CA GLU A 68 3.10 3.84 -15.43
C GLU A 68 3.23 2.32 -15.26
N THR A 69 3.07 1.81 -14.04
CA THR A 69 3.05 0.37 -13.76
C THR A 69 1.88 -0.32 -14.47
N LEU A 70 0.67 0.25 -14.38
CA LEU A 70 -0.52 -0.29 -15.07
C LEU A 70 -0.33 -0.27 -16.59
N ARG A 71 0.19 0.84 -17.14
CA ARG A 71 0.46 0.97 -18.58
C ARG A 71 1.46 -0.08 -19.07
N ARG A 72 2.54 -0.31 -18.33
CA ARG A 72 3.53 -1.36 -18.65
C ARG A 72 2.94 -2.75 -18.53
N ALA A 73 2.17 -3.02 -17.48
CA ALA A 73 1.51 -4.30 -17.30
C ALA A 73 0.62 -4.64 -18.50
N GLN A 74 -0.20 -3.69 -18.93
CA GLN A 74 -1.02 -3.83 -20.14
C GLN A 74 -0.15 -4.06 -21.39
N GLY A 75 0.91 -3.29 -21.59
CA GLY A 75 1.82 -3.42 -22.73
C GLY A 75 2.52 -4.78 -22.84
N HIS A 76 2.67 -5.49 -21.71
CA HIS A 76 3.26 -6.84 -21.66
C HIS A 76 2.23 -7.96 -21.57
N GLY A 77 0.93 -7.64 -21.65
CA GLY A 77 -0.16 -8.62 -21.53
C GLY A 77 -0.15 -9.32 -20.17
N LEU A 78 0.03 -8.54 -19.10
CA LEU A 78 -0.09 -8.97 -17.71
C LEU A 78 -1.49 -8.67 -17.19
N THR A 79 -2.01 -9.54 -16.33
CA THR A 79 -3.30 -9.34 -15.65
C THR A 79 -3.05 -8.57 -14.36
N VAL A 80 -3.66 -7.41 -14.20
CA VAL A 80 -3.53 -6.60 -12.98
C VAL A 80 -4.77 -6.70 -12.12
N HIS A 81 -4.57 -6.95 -10.83
CA HIS A 81 -5.58 -6.89 -9.79
C HIS A 81 -5.28 -5.73 -8.86
N CYS A 82 -6.22 -4.79 -8.73
CA CYS A 82 -6.11 -3.70 -7.78
C CYS A 82 -6.88 -4.06 -6.50
N LEU A 83 -6.16 -4.13 -5.39
CA LEU A 83 -6.74 -4.19 -4.06
C LEU A 83 -7.28 -2.80 -3.68
N PRO A 84 -8.13 -2.70 -2.63
CA PRO A 84 -8.57 -1.40 -2.14
C PRO A 84 -7.38 -0.50 -1.80
N GLU A 85 -7.46 0.76 -2.22
CA GLU A 85 -6.50 1.80 -1.88
C GLU A 85 -6.35 1.92 -0.36
N GLN A 86 -5.12 2.17 0.10
CA GLN A 86 -4.80 2.37 1.51
C GLN A 86 -4.14 3.75 1.71
N HIS A 87 -4.34 4.32 2.90
CA HIS A 87 -3.77 5.60 3.30
C HIS A 87 -2.51 5.37 4.14
N ASP A 88 -1.37 5.84 3.65
CA ASP A 88 -0.08 5.88 4.34
C ASP A 88 -0.02 7.00 5.37
N ILE A 89 0.77 6.79 6.41
CA ILE A 89 1.10 7.82 7.38
C ILE A 89 2.56 8.20 7.17
N ASP A 90 2.79 9.29 6.43
CA ASP A 90 4.13 9.73 6.02
C ASP A 90 4.55 11.02 6.73
N ASP A 91 3.61 11.94 6.97
CA ASP A 91 3.92 13.21 7.61
C ASP A 91 2.89 13.64 8.68
N ALA A 92 3.06 14.85 9.19
CA ALA A 92 2.22 15.38 10.26
C ALA A 92 0.78 15.68 9.80
N ASP A 93 0.58 15.94 8.51
CA ASP A 93 -0.72 16.26 7.92
C ASP A 93 -1.61 15.00 7.79
N ASP A 94 -1.04 13.80 7.90
CA ASP A 94 -1.77 12.53 7.99
C ASP A 94 -2.37 12.25 9.37
N LEU A 95 -1.87 12.91 10.42
CA LEU A 95 -2.30 12.64 11.80
C LEU A 95 -3.79 12.92 12.07
N PRO A 96 -4.43 13.97 11.52
CA PRO A 96 -5.88 14.14 11.62
C PRO A 96 -6.66 12.95 11.06
N TRP A 97 -6.31 12.47 9.86
CA TRP A 97 -6.92 11.28 9.27
C TRP A 97 -6.72 10.05 10.16
N LEU A 98 -5.50 9.83 10.65
CA LEU A 98 -5.18 8.70 11.51
C LEU A 98 -6.00 8.70 12.81
N ARG A 99 -6.21 9.88 13.43
CA ARG A 99 -7.04 10.03 14.63
C ARG A 99 -8.48 9.59 14.35
N ASP A 100 -9.06 10.08 13.26
CA ASP A 100 -10.45 9.76 12.90
C ASP A 100 -10.59 8.27 12.57
N ALA A 101 -9.68 7.70 11.79
CA ALA A 101 -9.69 6.29 11.45
C ALA A 101 -9.58 5.41 12.71
N LEU A 102 -8.65 5.71 13.62
CA LEU A 102 -8.50 4.97 14.88
C LEU A 102 -9.70 5.13 15.82
N ALA A 103 -10.43 6.24 15.77
CA ALA A 103 -11.64 6.43 16.57
C ALA A 103 -12.78 5.50 16.10
N THR A 104 -12.84 5.22 14.80
CA THR A 104 -13.85 4.31 14.21
C THR A 104 -13.50 2.83 14.32
N SER A 105 -12.25 2.48 14.61
CA SER A 105 -11.78 1.10 14.79
C SER A 105 -10.87 0.99 16.01
N PRO A 106 -11.43 0.98 17.24
CA PRO A 106 -10.67 1.10 18.49
C PRO A 106 -9.68 -0.05 18.72
N GLU A 107 -9.94 -1.24 18.19
CA GLU A 107 -9.07 -2.41 18.26
C GLU A 107 -7.93 -2.41 17.23
N ALA A 108 -7.98 -1.54 16.21
CA ALA A 108 -6.95 -1.48 15.18
C ALA A 108 -5.67 -0.80 15.70
N ALA A 109 -4.52 -1.31 15.24
CA ALA A 109 -3.17 -0.77 15.45
C ALA A 109 -2.88 -0.27 16.88
N PRO A 110 -2.93 -1.14 17.91
CA PRO A 110 -2.84 -0.72 19.31
C PRO A 110 -1.54 0.02 19.66
N ALA A 111 -0.41 -0.37 19.06
CA ALA A 111 0.86 0.32 19.25
C ALA A 111 0.85 1.73 18.65
N THR A 112 0.30 1.90 17.44
CA THR A 112 0.16 3.19 16.76
C THR A 112 -0.75 4.12 17.55
N ARG A 113 -1.89 3.62 18.05
CA ARG A 113 -2.79 4.38 18.93
C ARG A 113 -2.08 4.87 20.19
N ALA A 114 -1.33 3.98 20.85
CA ALA A 114 -0.57 4.34 22.04
C ALA A 114 0.50 5.41 21.76
N ALA A 115 1.16 5.34 20.60
CA ALA A 115 2.12 6.34 20.16
C ALA A 115 1.43 7.70 19.89
N LEU A 116 0.31 7.69 19.17
CA LEU A 116 -0.46 8.89 18.85
C LEU A 116 -0.96 9.62 20.10
N ALA A 117 -1.47 8.87 21.09
CA ALA A 117 -1.91 9.44 22.36
C ALA A 117 -0.77 10.12 23.14
N ARG A 118 0.47 9.62 23.03
CA ARG A 118 1.65 10.26 23.64
C ARG A 118 2.01 11.56 22.92
N LEU A 119 1.94 11.58 21.58
CA LEU A 119 2.18 12.79 20.79
C LEU A 119 1.18 13.89 21.13
N ASP A 120 -0.10 13.54 21.27
CA ASP A 120 -1.15 14.47 21.66
C ASP A 120 -0.97 15.03 23.07
N GLY A 121 -0.39 14.26 23.99
CA GLY A 121 -0.03 14.72 25.33
C GLY A 121 1.10 15.76 25.28
N ILE A 122 2.17 15.47 24.52
CA ILE A 122 3.31 16.39 24.35
C ILE A 122 2.85 17.72 23.75
N ALA A 123 1.98 17.69 22.73
CA ALA A 123 1.48 18.89 22.07
C ALA A 123 0.59 19.78 22.96
N ARG A 124 0.05 19.25 24.07
CA ARG A 124 -0.78 20.00 25.03
C ARG A 124 0.03 20.61 26.17
N ASP A 125 1.23 20.09 26.42
CA ASP A 125 2.10 20.48 27.53
C ASP A 125 3.21 21.48 27.12
N GLY A 126 3.32 21.82 25.83
CA GLY A 126 4.29 22.78 25.28
C GLY A 126 3.63 24.04 24.73
#